data_AF-A0A533V6T9-F1
#
_entry.id   AF-A0A533V6T9-F1
#
_cell.length_a   1.000
_cell.length_b   1.000
_cell.length_c   1.000
_cell.angle_alpha   90.00
_cell.angle_beta   90.00
_cell.angle_gamma   90.00
#
_symmetry.space_group_name_H-M   'P 1'
#
loop_
_entity.id
_entity.type
_entity.pdbx_description
1 polymer ?
#
loop_
_entity_poly.entity_id
_entity_poly.type
_entity_poly.pdbx_seq_one_letter_code
_entity_poly.pdbx_strand_id
1 'polypeptide(L)'
;MQWNLNNFTKVAFTRLIQPFGDNLNDVVKITKAFSFAANVYSGLFRNETHEPYINHAMKVALILSDELRVHDVDTICAAILHEAIEKSKDDREIVEFLKSNFGENVYVTIRTLTEPKTNEGNREKLLVN
;
A
#
# COMPACT_ATOMS: atom_id res chain seq x y z
N MET A 1 -11.19 -17.84 0.45
CA MET A 1 -10.70 -16.52 0.92
C MET A 1 -11.53 -15.46 0.22
N GLN A 2 -12.39 -14.75 0.96
CA GLN A 2 -13.32 -13.78 0.38
C GLN A 2 -12.66 -12.39 0.43
N TRP A 3 -12.24 -11.88 -0.72
CA TRP A 3 -11.63 -10.56 -0.82
C TRP A 3 -12.74 -9.51 -0.76
N ASN A 4 -12.69 -8.60 0.22
CA ASN A 4 -13.66 -7.50 0.35
C ASN A 4 -13.33 -6.36 -0.64
N LEU A 5 -13.24 -6.67 -1.93
CA LEU A 5 -13.03 -5.70 -3.00
C LEU A 5 -14.39 -5.16 -3.45
N ASN A 6 -14.57 -3.84 -3.41
CA ASN A 6 -15.79 -3.21 -3.88
C ASN A 6 -15.62 -2.67 -5.31
N ASN A 7 -16.67 -2.06 -5.86
CA ASN A 7 -16.63 -1.50 -7.21
C ASN A 7 -15.58 -0.39 -7.36
N PHE A 8 -15.36 0.42 -6.32
CA PHE A 8 -14.32 1.44 -6.34
C PHE A 8 -12.94 0.80 -6.50
N THR A 9 -12.61 -0.25 -5.73
CA THR A 9 -11.28 -0.89 -5.80
C THR A 9 -10.95 -1.37 -7.22
N LYS A 10 -11.93 -1.98 -7.89
CA LYS A 10 -11.78 -2.48 -9.27
C LYS A 10 -11.52 -1.35 -10.25
N VAL A 11 -12.36 -0.31 -10.23
CA VAL A 11 -12.22 0.86 -11.11
C VAL A 11 -10.91 1.59 -10.83
N ALA A 12 -10.54 1.75 -9.56
CA ALA A 12 -9.31 2.41 -9.16
C ALA A 12 -8.08 1.67 -9.68
N PHE A 13 -8.04 0.33 -9.58
CA PHE A 13 -6.93 -0.45 -10.10
C PHE A 13 -6.83 -0.38 -11.63
N THR A 14 -7.96 -0.50 -12.34
CA THR A 14 -7.98 -0.34 -13.79
C THR A 14 -7.48 1.04 -14.22
N ARG A 15 -7.90 2.11 -13.53
CA ARG A 15 -7.41 3.47 -13.83
C ARG A 15 -5.92 3.61 -13.56
N LEU A 16 -5.46 3.14 -12.40
CA LEU A 16 -4.07 3.26 -11.98
C LEU A 16 -3.10 2.56 -12.94
N ILE A 17 -3.50 1.45 -13.55
CA ILE A 17 -2.61 0.68 -14.43
C ILE A 17 -2.52 1.25 -15.86
N GLN A 18 -3.49 2.07 -16.30
CA GLN A 18 -3.51 2.59 -17.67
C GLN A 18 -2.24 3.37 -18.05
N PRO A 19 -1.71 4.30 -17.23
CA PRO A 19 -0.51 5.06 -17.59
C PRO A 19 0.77 4.23 -17.73
N PHE A 20 0.76 2.99 -17.23
CA PHE A 20 1.90 2.07 -17.22
C PHE A 20 1.81 0.98 -18.30
N GLY A 21 0.75 0.99 -19.13
CA GLY A 21 0.43 -0.09 -20.07
C GLY A 21 1.51 -0.40 -21.11
N ASP A 22 2.38 0.57 -21.41
CA ASP A 22 3.45 0.42 -22.41
C ASP A 22 4.64 -0.41 -21.89
N ASN A 23 4.78 -0.57 -20.57
CA ASN A 23 5.85 -1.37 -19.95
C ASN A 23 5.27 -2.52 -19.12
N LEU A 24 5.36 -3.73 -19.65
CA LEU A 24 4.85 -4.93 -18.99
C LEU A 24 5.49 -5.18 -17.61
N ASN A 25 6.75 -4.83 -17.42
CA ASN A 25 7.41 -5.00 -16.11
C ASN A 25 6.76 -4.09 -15.05
N ASP A 26 6.37 -2.88 -15.43
CA ASP A 26 5.73 -1.93 -14.52
C ASP A 26 4.32 -2.39 -14.16
N VAL A 27 3.56 -2.83 -15.17
CA VAL A 27 2.23 -3.48 -14.99
C VAL A 27 2.33 -4.66 -14.02
N VAL A 28 3.33 -5.53 -14.19
CA VAL A 28 3.56 -6.68 -13.29
C VAL A 28 3.90 -6.21 -11.88
N LYS A 29 4.77 -5.21 -11.73
CA LYS A 29 5.19 -4.69 -10.42
C LYS A 29 4.01 -4.06 -9.65
N ILE A 30 3.21 -3.23 -10.31
CA ILE A 30 1.99 -2.63 -9.74
C ILE A 30 0.96 -3.70 -9.39
N THR A 31 0.76 -4.69 -10.24
CA THR A 31 -0.18 -5.79 -9.98
C THR A 31 0.24 -6.60 -8.75
N LYS A 32 1.55 -6.88 -8.59
CA LYS A 32 2.08 -7.53 -7.39
C LYS A 32 1.85 -6.69 -6.13
N ALA A 33 2.12 -5.38 -6.19
CA ALA A 33 1.87 -4.47 -5.07
C ALA A 33 0.39 -4.48 -4.66
N PHE A 34 -0.51 -4.37 -5.64
CA PHE A 34 -1.96 -4.42 -5.40
C PHE A 34 -2.41 -5.74 -4.78
N SER A 35 -1.97 -6.87 -5.33
CA SER A 35 -2.32 -8.20 -4.80
C SER A 35 -1.83 -8.40 -3.37
N PHE A 36 -0.64 -7.90 -3.06
CA PHE A 36 -0.08 -7.98 -1.72
C PHE A 36 -0.83 -7.08 -0.73
N ALA A 37 -1.07 -5.81 -1.10
CA ALA A 37 -1.88 -4.88 -0.33
C ALA A 37 -3.28 -5.43 -0.04
N ALA A 38 -3.94 -6.01 -1.05
CA ALA A 38 -5.25 -6.62 -0.89
C ALA A 38 -5.25 -7.74 0.16
N ASN A 39 -4.13 -8.46 0.30
CA ASN A 39 -4.01 -9.56 1.26
C ASN A 39 -3.77 -9.01 2.66
N VAL A 40 -2.80 -8.09 2.80
CA VAL A 40 -2.46 -7.44 4.07
C VAL A 40 -3.66 -6.69 4.65
N TYR A 41 -4.39 -5.98 3.80
CA TYR A 41 -5.54 -5.15 4.21
C TYR A 41 -6.87 -5.90 4.24
N SER A 42 -6.86 -7.21 4.00
CA SER A 42 -8.08 -8.03 3.98
C SER A 42 -8.77 -8.03 5.33
N GLY A 43 -10.07 -7.71 5.34
CA GLY A 43 -10.87 -7.61 6.57
C GLY A 43 -10.64 -6.34 7.39
N LEU A 44 -9.74 -5.44 6.95
CA LEU A 44 -9.56 -4.13 7.58
C LEU A 44 -10.49 -3.10 6.92
N PHE A 45 -10.98 -2.16 7.74
CA PHE A 45 -11.88 -1.10 7.32
C PHE A 45 -11.40 0.25 7.87
N ARG A 46 -11.70 1.34 7.15
CA ARG A 46 -11.48 2.71 7.65
C ARG A 46 -12.51 3.04 8.73
N ASN A 47 -12.07 3.60 9.84
CA ASN A 47 -12.90 3.87 11.02
C ASN A 47 -14.03 4.87 10.71
N GLU A 48 -13.72 5.90 9.92
CA GLU A 48 -14.64 7.00 9.63
C GLU A 48 -15.69 6.66 8.55
N THR A 49 -15.34 5.85 7.54
CA THR A 49 -16.19 5.61 6.36
C THR A 49 -16.68 4.17 6.24
N HIS A 50 -16.17 3.24 7.05
CA HIS A 50 -16.42 1.79 6.92
C HIS A 50 -16.09 1.22 5.52
N GLU A 51 -15.22 1.88 4.76
CA GLU A 51 -14.75 1.37 3.47
C GLU A 51 -13.64 0.33 3.66
N PRO A 52 -13.51 -0.66 2.75
CA PRO A 52 -12.36 -1.57 2.74
C PRO A 52 -11.05 -0.79 2.73
N TYR A 53 -10.11 -1.17 3.59
CA TYR A 53 -8.90 -0.38 3.83
C TYR A 53 -8.03 -0.19 2.57
N ILE A 54 -8.00 -1.18 1.68
CA ILE A 54 -7.29 -1.09 0.39
C ILE A 54 -7.72 0.15 -0.43
N ASN A 55 -8.95 0.64 -0.27
CA ASN A 55 -9.41 1.84 -0.97
C ASN A 55 -8.61 3.07 -0.58
N HIS A 56 -8.13 3.16 0.66
CA HIS A 56 -7.25 4.25 1.09
C HIS A 56 -5.94 4.23 0.29
N ALA A 57 -5.26 3.09 0.24
CA ALA A 57 -4.03 2.92 -0.54
C ALA A 57 -4.24 3.24 -2.03
N MET A 58 -5.35 2.80 -2.61
CA MET A 58 -5.69 3.10 -4.00
C MET A 58 -5.97 4.60 -4.25
N LYS A 59 -6.62 5.30 -3.31
CA LYS A 59 -6.83 6.76 -3.40
C LYS A 59 -5.49 7.50 -3.41
N VAL A 60 -4.56 7.13 -2.53
CA VAL A 60 -3.21 7.74 -2.47
C VAL A 60 -2.45 7.51 -3.79
N ALA A 61 -2.44 6.28 -4.30
CA ALA A 61 -1.79 5.97 -5.56
C ALA A 61 -2.41 6.72 -6.75
N LEU A 62 -3.74 6.87 -6.78
CA LEU A 62 -4.43 7.66 -7.80
C LEU A 62 -4.12 9.15 -7.68
N ILE A 63 -3.99 9.73 -6.49
CA ILE A 63 -3.56 11.14 -6.34
C ILE A 63 -2.18 11.34 -6.98
N LEU A 64 -1.23 10.45 -6.68
CA LEU A 64 0.11 10.52 -7.27
C LEU A 64 0.06 10.40 -8.79
N SER A 65 -0.66 9.42 -9.33
CA SER A 65 -0.69 9.16 -10.77
C SER A 65 -1.56 10.14 -11.55
N ASP A 66 -2.82 10.33 -11.17
CA ASP A 66 -3.80 11.10 -11.93
C ASP A 66 -3.65 12.61 -11.71
N GLU A 67 -3.41 13.05 -10.47
CA GLU A 67 -3.37 14.47 -10.11
C GLU A 67 -1.96 15.05 -10.23
N LEU A 68 -0.96 14.32 -9.71
CA LEU A 68 0.43 14.79 -9.66
C LEU A 68 1.30 14.28 -10.82
N ARG A 69 0.76 13.41 -11.68
CA ARG A 69 1.45 12.86 -12.87
C ARG A 69 2.76 12.13 -12.53
N VAL A 70 2.82 11.54 -11.34
CA VAL A 70 3.94 10.70 -10.93
C VAL A 70 3.77 9.33 -11.56
N HIS A 71 4.62 9.02 -12.54
CA HIS A 71 4.65 7.73 -13.23
C HIS A 71 5.94 6.94 -12.95
N ASP A 72 6.58 7.22 -11.81
CA ASP A 72 7.64 6.36 -11.29
C ASP A 72 7.00 5.12 -10.62
N VAL A 73 7.27 3.95 -11.19
CA VAL A 73 6.63 2.69 -10.75
C VAL A 73 6.95 2.34 -9.31
N ASP A 74 8.16 2.66 -8.83
CA ASP A 74 8.60 2.38 -7.46
C ASP A 74 7.83 3.24 -6.47
N THR A 75 7.62 4.51 -6.80
CA THR A 75 6.81 5.45 -6.03
C THR A 75 5.35 5.00 -5.97
N ILE A 76 4.76 4.54 -7.08
CA ILE A 76 3.39 4.02 -7.07
C ILE A 76 3.28 2.72 -6.26
N CYS A 77 4.25 1.82 -6.37
CA CYS A 77 4.28 0.60 -5.55
C CYS A 77 4.40 0.95 -4.06
N ALA A 78 5.26 1.90 -3.71
CA ALA A 78 5.40 2.39 -2.33
C ALA A 78 4.09 2.99 -1.81
N ALA A 79 3.37 3.76 -2.62
CA ALA A 79 2.09 4.35 -2.25
C ALA A 79 1.00 3.30 -1.96
N ILE A 80 0.92 2.25 -2.78
CA ILE A 80 0.01 1.11 -2.55
C ILE A 80 0.33 0.39 -1.24
N LEU A 81 1.63 0.33 -0.89
CA LEU A 81 2.16 -0.49 0.20
C LEU A 81 2.55 0.30 1.46
N HIS A 82 2.32 1.61 1.51
CA HIS A 82 2.97 2.49 2.49
C HIS A 82 2.66 2.13 3.96
N GLU A 83 1.46 1.61 4.26
CA GLU A 83 1.07 1.14 5.60
C GLU A 83 1.13 -0.39 5.75
N ALA A 84 1.67 -1.12 4.77
CA ALA A 84 1.62 -2.57 4.76
C ALA A 84 2.36 -3.19 5.96
N ILE A 85 3.45 -2.55 6.42
CA ILE A 85 4.18 -2.98 7.63
C ILE A 85 3.33 -2.77 8.88
N GLU A 86 2.64 -1.64 9.00
CA GLU A 86 1.82 -1.33 10.18
C GLU A 86 0.60 -2.22 10.31
N LYS A 87 -0.06 -2.50 9.17
CA LYS A 87 -1.34 -3.22 9.17
C LYS A 87 -1.18 -4.73 9.18
N SER A 88 0.05 -5.23 9.14
CA SER A 88 0.31 -6.65 9.12
C SER A 88 0.37 -7.30 10.50
N LYS A 89 0.27 -8.63 10.45
CA LYS A 89 0.40 -9.51 11.62
C LYS A 89 1.85 -9.92 11.89
N ASP A 90 2.68 -10.06 10.85
CA ASP A 90 4.09 -10.44 10.95
C ASP A 90 4.97 -9.46 10.15
N ASP A 91 5.72 -8.66 10.89
CA ASP A 91 6.60 -7.63 10.30
C ASP A 91 7.78 -8.27 9.54
N ARG A 92 8.25 -9.46 9.94
CA ARG A 92 9.44 -10.08 9.33
C ARG A 92 9.13 -10.60 7.92
N GLU A 93 8.02 -11.30 7.76
CA GLU A 93 7.59 -11.84 6.46
C GLU A 93 7.39 -10.73 5.43
N ILE A 94 6.81 -9.59 5.85
CA ILE A 94 6.64 -8.44 4.97
C ILE A 94 7.94 -7.78 4.58
N VAL A 95 8.88 -7.60 5.51
CA VAL A 95 10.17 -6.98 5.19
C VAL A 95 10.89 -7.80 4.12
N GLU A 96 10.93 -9.13 4.29
CA GLU A 96 11.54 -10.03 3.32
C GLU A 96 10.81 -10.01 1.97
N PHE A 97 9.48 -10.03 1.99
CA PHE A 97 8.68 -9.92 0.77
C PHE A 97 8.93 -8.60 0.02
N LEU A 98 8.94 -7.48 0.74
CA LEU A 98 9.14 -6.14 0.16
C LEU A 98 10.50 -6.03 -0.52
N LYS A 99 11.58 -6.42 0.17
CA LYS A 99 12.94 -6.38 -0.38
C LYS A 99 13.08 -7.28 -1.60
N SER A 100 12.53 -8.50 -1.53
CA SER A 100 12.68 -9.50 -2.60
C SER A 100 11.88 -9.18 -3.86
N ASN A 101 10.72 -8.54 -3.72
CA ASN A 101 9.81 -8.29 -4.85
C ASN A 101 9.88 -6.86 -5.40
N PHE A 102 10.28 -5.88 -4.59
CA PHE A 102 10.26 -4.46 -4.97
C PHE A 102 11.63 -3.79 -4.88
N GLY A 103 12.60 -4.40 -4.18
CA GLY A 103 13.95 -3.87 -4.00
C GLY A 103 14.11 -3.00 -2.75
N GLU A 104 15.35 -2.66 -2.44
CA GLU A 104 15.70 -1.94 -1.21
C GLU A 104 15.11 -0.52 -1.18
N ASN A 105 15.06 0.19 -2.30
CA ASN A 105 14.56 1.56 -2.37
C ASN A 105 13.07 1.67 -1.98
N VAL A 106 12.24 0.77 -2.52
CA VAL A 106 10.81 0.72 -2.19
C VAL A 106 10.63 0.35 -0.72
N TYR A 107 11.39 -0.64 -0.23
CA TYR A 107 11.37 -1.01 1.19
C TYR A 107 11.74 0.16 2.10
N VAL A 108 12.83 0.87 1.82
CA VAL A 108 13.28 2.02 2.63
C VAL A 108 12.21 3.10 2.65
N THR A 109 11.61 3.42 1.50
CA THR A 109 10.52 4.41 1.41
C THR A 109 9.34 4.02 2.30
N ILE A 110 8.85 2.79 2.19
CA ILE A 110 7.75 2.28 3.03
C ILE A 110 8.15 2.33 4.51
N ARG A 111 9.36 1.88 4.84
CA ARG A 111 9.87 1.85 6.21
C ARG A 111 9.97 3.25 6.82
N THR A 112 10.33 4.26 6.04
CA THR A 112 10.38 5.67 6.46
C THR A 112 8.99 6.23 6.72
N LEU A 113 7.97 5.80 5.97
CA LEU A 113 6.57 6.22 6.14
C LEU A 113 5.83 5.45 7.24
N THR A 114 6.38 4.33 7.70
CA THR A 114 5.76 3.46 8.71
C THR A 114 5.77 4.10 10.10
N GLU A 115 4.59 4.34 10.66
CA GLU A 115 4.42 4.74 12.04
C GLU A 115 4.63 3.56 13.02
N PRO A 116 5.22 3.81 14.21
CA PRO A 116 5.34 2.79 15.23
C PRO A 116 3.97 2.28 15.68
N LYS A 117 3.80 0.96 15.83
CA LYS A 117 2.58 0.39 16.41
C LYS A 117 2.39 0.92 17.84
N THR A 118 1.35 1.73 18.03
CA THR A 118 0.97 2.22 19.36
C THR A 118 0.25 1.13 20.14
N ASN A 119 0.73 0.83 21.34
CA ASN A 119 0.08 0.02 22.36
C ASN A 119 -0.04 0.83 23.66
N GLU A 120 -0.85 0.36 24.62
CA GLU A 120 -1.06 1.08 25.88
C GLU A 120 0.26 1.41 26.62
N GLY A 121 1.31 0.58 26.46
CA GLY A 121 2.61 0.77 27.11
C GLY A 121 3.56 1.77 26.45
N ASN A 122 3.29 2.23 25.23
CA ASN A 122 4.16 3.18 24.50
C ASN A 122 3.43 4.44 24.02
N ARG A 123 2.11 4.54 24.22
CA ARG A 123 1.29 5.72 23.89
C ARG A 123 1.82 7.03 24.48
N GLU A 124 2.17 7.06 25.76
CA GLU A 124 2.69 8.27 26.40
C GLU A 124 4.12 8.62 25.95
N LYS A 125 4.93 7.62 25.55
CA LYS A 125 6.32 7.85 25.12
C LYS A 125 6.42 8.42 23.70
N LEU A 126 5.39 8.22 22.88
CA LEU A 126 5.32 8.72 21.51
C LEU A 126 4.78 10.15 21.41
N LEU A 127 4.20 10.71 22.49
CA LEU A 127 3.66 12.07 22.54
C LEU A 127 4.68 13.12 23.01
N VAL A 128 5.90 12.72 23.38
CA VAL A 128 6.92 13.59 24.01
C VAL A 128 8.18 13.73 23.14
N ASN A 129 8.17 13.23 21.91
CA ASN A 129 9.19 13.48 20.88
C ASN A 129 8.57 14.17 19.67
#